data_AF-A0A3S1HCY6-F1
#
_entry.id   AF-A0A3S1HCY6-F1
#
_cell.length_a   1.000
_cell.length_b   1.000
_cell.length_c   1.000
_cell.angle_alpha   90.00
_cell.angle_beta   90.00
_cell.angle_gamma   90.00
#
_symmetry.space_group_name_H-M   'P 1'
#
loop_
_entity.id
_entity.type
_entity.pdbx_description
1 polymer ?
#
loop_
_entity_poly.entity_id
_entity_poly.type
_entity_poly.pdbx_seq_one_letter_code
_entity_poly.pdbx_strand_id
1 'polypeptide(L)'
;ALGTLIMVRDAVRAGVGAARLPISLVAHDLADGTLVNWGDIDGPEIALWTLYPSRRLLSPRVSAFLDFLKQAFPNGTPDELAAYIGR
;
A
#
# COMPACT_ATOMS: atom_id res chain seq x y z
N ALA A 1 2.14 -20.13 11.51
CA ALA A 1 2.51 -19.14 10.48
C ALA A 1 1.64 -17.90 10.66
N LEU A 2 2.18 -16.70 10.48
CA LEU A 2 1.41 -15.45 10.53
C LEU A 2 0.57 -15.32 9.25
N GLY A 3 -0.73 -15.05 9.37
CA GLY A 3 -1.69 -15.17 8.26
C GLY A 3 -1.84 -13.92 7.38
N THR A 4 -1.34 -12.77 7.83
CA THR A 4 -1.44 -11.50 7.10
C THR A 4 -0.15 -10.68 7.26
N LEU A 5 0.09 -9.76 6.33
CA LEU A 5 1.23 -8.83 6.42
C LEU A 5 1.14 -7.87 7.62
N ILE A 6 -0.08 -7.58 8.10
CA ILE A 6 -0.29 -6.79 9.32
C ILE A 6 0.26 -7.55 10.53
N MET A 7 -0.04 -8.84 10.66
CA MET A 7 0.50 -9.68 11.74
C MET A 7 2.03 -9.77 11.67
N VAL A 8 2.60 -9.84 10.46
CA VAL A 8 4.05 -9.83 10.25
C VAL A 8 4.66 -8.52 10.72
N ARG A 9 4.09 -7.37 10.34
CA ARG A 9 4.53 -6.05 10.82
C ARG A 9 4.51 -5.98 12.34
N ASP A 10 3.41 -6.39 12.97
CA ASP A 10 3.25 -6.32 14.41
C ASP A 10 4.27 -7.21 15.15
N ALA A 11 4.60 -8.38 14.59
CA ALA A 11 5.67 -9.23 15.11
C ALA A 11 7.06 -8.59 15.00
N VAL A 12 7.36 -7.91 13.87
CA VAL A 12 8.62 -7.16 13.71
C VAL A 12 8.70 -6.01 14.71
N ARG A 13 7.61 -5.25 14.90
CA ARG A 13 7.53 -4.17 15.90
C ARG A 13 7.70 -4.68 17.34
N ALA A 14 7.28 -5.93 17.61
CA ALA A 14 7.50 -6.59 18.89
C ALA A 14 8.93 -7.17 19.06
N GLY A 15 9.82 -6.97 18.10
CA GLY A 15 11.22 -7.42 18.17
C GLY A 15 11.42 -8.91 17.89
N VAL A 16 10.43 -9.58 17.28
CA VAL A 16 10.51 -11.02 16.97
C VAL A 16 11.55 -11.33 15.89
N GLY A 17 11.86 -10.36 15.01
CA GLY A 17 12.84 -10.51 13.95
C GLY A 17 12.70 -9.43 12.88
N ALA A 18 13.11 -9.75 11.64
CA ALA A 18 13.00 -8.89 10.47
C ALA A 18 12.03 -9.47 9.43
N ALA A 19 11.42 -8.63 8.60
CA ALA A 19 10.54 -9.07 7.51
C ALA A 19 10.58 -8.11 6.31
N ARG A 20 10.25 -8.64 5.13
CA ARG A 20 9.97 -7.86 3.93
C ARG A 20 8.51 -7.42 3.94
N LEU A 21 8.27 -6.11 3.94
CA LEU A 21 6.93 -5.52 4.07
C LEU A 21 6.69 -4.47 2.97
N PRO A 22 5.44 -4.28 2.50
CA PRO A 22 5.12 -3.19 1.59
C PRO A 22 5.32 -1.82 2.24
N ILE A 23 5.90 -0.86 1.51
CA ILE A 23 6.12 0.50 2.02
C ILE A 23 4.82 1.16 2.49
N SER A 24 3.70 0.91 1.80
CA SER A 24 2.37 1.41 2.17
C SER A 24 1.88 0.96 3.54
N LEU A 25 2.46 -0.11 4.11
CA LEU A 25 2.09 -0.64 5.42
C LEU A 25 3.01 -0.14 6.55
N VAL A 26 4.26 0.24 6.24
CA VAL A 26 5.31 0.54 7.23
C VAL A 26 5.88 1.96 7.14
N ALA A 27 5.40 2.79 6.21
CA ALA A 27 5.94 4.15 6.03
C ALA A 27 5.93 5.00 7.31
N HIS A 28 4.87 4.91 8.11
CA HIS A 28 4.79 5.60 9.40
C HIS A 28 5.78 5.06 10.42
N ASP A 29 5.94 3.73 10.48
CA ASP A 29 6.90 3.11 11.40
C ASP A 29 8.35 3.48 11.06
N LEU A 30 8.65 3.63 9.76
CA LEU A 30 9.94 4.14 9.28
C LEU A 30 10.13 5.63 9.60
N ALA A 31 9.09 6.44 9.42
CA ALA A 31 9.12 7.87 9.74
C ALA A 31 9.33 8.15 11.23
N ASP A 32 8.69 7.34 12.10
CA ASP A 32 8.82 7.43 13.55
C ASP A 32 10.11 6.80 14.10
N GLY A 33 10.84 6.04 13.27
CA GLY A 33 11.99 5.26 13.69
C GLY A 33 11.66 4.05 14.57
N THR A 34 10.39 3.61 14.62
CA THR A 34 10.00 2.36 15.29
C THR A 34 10.41 1.12 14.50
N LEU A 35 10.63 1.28 13.19
CA LEU A 35 11.27 0.30 12.31
C LEU A 35 12.45 0.94 11.58
N VAL A 36 13.40 0.11 11.17
CA VAL A 36 14.58 0.51 10.39
C VAL A 36 14.56 -0.23 9.06
N ASN A 37 14.76 0.50 7.95
CA ASN A 37 14.90 -0.09 6.63
C ASN A 37 16.34 -0.61 6.43
N TRP A 38 16.49 -1.89 6.11
CA TRP A 38 17.79 -2.50 5.78
C TRP A 38 18.10 -2.49 4.28
N GLY A 39 17.10 -2.24 3.44
CA GLY A 39 17.22 -2.19 1.99
C GLY A 39 15.95 -2.66 1.31
N ASP A 40 15.81 -2.25 0.05
CA ASP A 40 14.75 -2.71 -0.84
C ASP A 40 15.17 -3.99 -1.55
N ILE A 41 14.19 -4.81 -1.91
CA ILE A 41 14.42 -6.06 -2.62
C ILE A 41 13.88 -5.89 -4.04
N ASP A 42 14.76 -6.09 -5.02
CA ASP A 42 14.39 -6.09 -6.44
C ASP A 42 13.21 -7.04 -6.70
N GLY A 43 12.25 -6.55 -7.46
CA GLY A 43 11.04 -7.29 -7.77
C GLY A 43 10.25 -6.64 -8.89
N PRO A 44 9.16 -7.28 -9.34
CA PRO A 44 8.26 -6.66 -10.29
C PRO A 44 7.67 -5.38 -9.68
N GLU A 45 7.39 -4.41 -10.55
CA GLU A 45 6.73 -3.18 -10.17
C GLU A 45 5.37 -3.48 -9.51
N ILE A 46 5.14 -2.86 -8.35
CA ILE A 46 3.88 -2.97 -7.61
C ILE A 46 3.04 -1.75 -7.97
N ALA A 47 1.81 -1.97 -8.41
CA ALA A 47 0.87 -0.89 -8.75
C ALA A 47 -0.49 -1.09 -8.07
N LEU A 48 -1.19 0.02 -7.86
CA LEU A 48 -2.57 0.07 -7.40
C LEU A 48 -3.51 -0.14 -8.58
N TRP A 49 -4.42 -1.11 -8.44
CA TRP A 49 -5.38 -1.44 -9.49
C TRP A 49 -6.80 -1.27 -8.97
N THR A 50 -7.66 -0.68 -9.81
CA THR A 50 -9.11 -0.66 -9.59
C THR A 50 -9.76 -1.79 -10.37
N LEU A 51 -10.34 -2.77 -9.67
CA LEU A 51 -11.11 -3.85 -10.29
C LEU A 51 -12.60 -3.51 -10.24
N TYR A 52 -13.24 -3.47 -11.40
CA TYR A 52 -14.69 -3.25 -11.52
C TYR A 52 -15.28 -4.09 -12.66
N PRO A 53 -16.58 -4.44 -12.60
CA PRO A 53 -17.21 -5.22 -13.67
C PRO A 53 -17.21 -4.47 -14.99
N SER A 54 -16.76 -5.14 -16.06
CA SER A 54 -16.89 -4.60 -17.42
C SER A 54 -18.36 -4.62 -17.83
N ARG A 55 -18.94 -3.45 -18.10
CA ARG A 55 -20.31 -3.29 -18.61
C ARG A 55 -20.30 -2.23 -19.71
N ARG A 56 -21.22 -2.35 -20.67
CA ARG A 56 -21.32 -1.41 -21.81
C ARG A 56 -21.50 0.06 -21.37
N LEU A 57 -22.20 0.30 -20.25
CA LEU A 57 -22.20 1.59 -19.56
C LEU A 57 -21.76 1.41 -18.10
N LEU A 58 -20.70 2.10 -17.72
CA LEU A 58 -20.33 2.29 -16.32
C LEU A 58 -21.36 3.20 -15.63
N SER A 59 -21.67 2.89 -14.37
CA SER A 59 -22.50 3.78 -13.55
C SER A 59 -21.78 5.13 -13.35
N PRO A 60 -22.48 6.28 -13.43
CA PRO A 60 -21.89 7.59 -13.16
C PRO A 60 -21.18 7.67 -11.80
N ARG A 61 -21.67 6.95 -10.78
CA ARG A 61 -21.02 6.87 -9.46
C ARG A 61 -19.67 6.17 -9.51
N VAL A 62 -19.56 5.09 -10.30
CA VAL A 62 -18.29 4.37 -10.46
C VAL A 62 -17.32 5.22 -11.27
N SER A 63 -17.77 5.87 -12.34
CA SER A 63 -16.93 6.80 -13.11
C SER A 63 -16.38 7.92 -12.22
N ALA A 64 -17.24 8.59 -11.44
CA ALA A 64 -16.81 9.64 -10.53
C ALA A 64 -15.80 9.14 -9.48
N PHE A 65 -15.99 7.91 -8.96
CA PHE A 65 -15.03 7.31 -8.03
C PHE A 65 -13.69 6.99 -8.70
N LEU A 66 -13.70 6.47 -9.92
CA LEU A 66 -12.47 6.23 -10.69
C LEU A 66 -11.73 7.54 -10.99
N ASP A 67 -12.45 8.61 -11.31
CA ASP A 67 -11.86 9.93 -11.55
C ASP A 67 -11.23 10.48 -10.27
N PHE A 68 -11.89 10.33 -9.12
CA PHE A 68 -11.32 10.65 -7.82
C PHE A 68 -10.04 9.84 -7.54
N LEU A 69 -10.07 8.53 -7.77
CA LEU A 69 -8.89 7.68 -7.55
C LEU A 69 -7.72 8.07 -8.45
N LYS A 70 -7.96 8.44 -9.72
CA LYS A 70 -6.90 8.93 -10.61
C LYS A 70 -6.30 10.26 -10.15
N GLN A 71 -7.10 11.11 -9.51
CA GLN A 71 -6.61 12.37 -8.92
C GLN A 71 -5.79 12.11 -7.65
N ALA A 72 -6.23 11.15 -6.82
CA ALA A 72 -5.57 10.80 -5.57
C ALA A 72 -4.28 9.97 -5.77
N PHE A 73 -4.26 9.11 -6.79
CA PHE A 73 -3.17 8.20 -7.13
C PHE A 73 -2.80 8.31 -8.62
N PRO A 74 -2.17 9.43 -9.06
CA PRO A 74 -1.87 9.65 -10.48
C PRO A 74 -0.96 8.60 -11.10
N ASN A 75 -0.01 8.07 -10.32
CA ASN A 75 0.92 7.03 -10.79
C ASN A 75 0.53 5.64 -10.29
N GLY A 76 -0.40 5.54 -9.35
CA GLY A 76 -0.85 4.28 -8.78
C GLY A 76 0.26 3.57 -8.02
N THR A 77 1.16 4.31 -7.37
CA THR A 77 2.33 3.71 -6.70
C THR A 77 2.04 3.37 -5.24
N PRO A 78 2.78 2.42 -4.65
CA PRO A 78 2.70 2.12 -3.22
C PRO A 78 3.04 3.32 -2.34
N ASP A 79 3.94 4.19 -2.80
CA ASP A 79 4.34 5.42 -2.11
C ASP A 79 3.22 6.46 -2.07
N GLU A 80 2.43 6.60 -3.14
CA GLU A 80 1.23 7.45 -3.12
C GLU A 80 0.22 6.93 -2.09
N LEU A 81 0.05 5.61 -1.98
CA LEU A 81 -0.79 5.01 -0.94
C LEU A 81 -0.24 5.25 0.46
N ALA A 82 1.08 5.10 0.64
CA ALA A 82 1.75 5.37 1.92
C ALA A 82 1.52 6.81 2.37
N ALA A 83 1.73 7.78 1.46
CA ALA A 83 1.52 9.20 1.72
C ALA A 83 0.04 9.53 1.96
N TYR A 84 -0.90 8.81 1.31
CA TYR A 84 -2.33 9.01 1.51
C TYR A 84 -2.82 8.49 2.86
N ILE A 85 -2.33 7.34 3.33
CA ILE A 85 -2.69 6.76 4.64
C ILE A 85 -2.08 7.54 5.80
N GLY A 86 -0.93 8.19 5.58
CA GLY A 86 -0.27 9.03 6.59
C GLY A 86 -0.85 10.43 6.77
N ARG A 87 -1.85 10.84 5.97
CA ARG A 87 -2.60 12.09 6.14
C ARG A 87 -3.77 11.92 7.09
#